data_AF-A0A9Q0ND81-F1
#
_entry.id   AF-A0A9Q0ND81-F1
#
_cell.length_a   1.000
_cell.length_b   1.000
_cell.length_c   1.000
_cell.angle_alpha   90.00
_cell.angle_beta   90.00
_cell.angle_gamma   90.00
#
_symmetry.space_group_name_H-M   'P 1'
#
loop_
_entity.id
_entity.type
_entity.pdbx_description
1 polymer ?
#
loop_
_entity_poly.entity_id
_entity_poly.type
_entity_poly.pdbx_seq_one_letter_code
_entity_poly.pdbx_strand_id
1 'polypeptide(L)'
;MEPPQPKSYIIYDDEEEQGPSTAEIIANQSQDYVDEKLAEYQMTIIQLQEEQERVQKKTFVNWINSYLSKRVPPLRINDLILDLRDGTKLLALLEVLSGERLV
;
A
#
# COMPACT_ATOMS: atom_id res chain seq x y z
N MET A 1 57.82 50.41 40.15
CA MET A 1 56.46 50.13 39.62
C MET A 1 56.48 48.68 39.17
N GLU A 2 55.65 47.85 39.78
CA GLU A 2 55.62 46.41 39.50
C GLU A 2 54.81 46.14 38.21
N PRO A 3 55.18 45.18 37.35
CA PRO A 3 54.46 44.93 36.10
C PRO A 3 53.08 44.32 36.40
N PRO A 4 52.06 44.57 35.56
CA PRO A 4 50.75 43.99 35.76
C PRO A 4 50.81 42.47 35.65
N GLN A 5 50.21 41.78 36.62
CA GLN A 5 50.14 40.32 36.61
C GLN A 5 49.28 39.83 35.44
N PRO A 6 49.65 38.71 34.79
CA PRO A 6 48.91 38.16 33.67
C PRO A 6 47.49 37.78 34.12
N LYS A 7 46.49 38.16 33.30
CA LYS A 7 45.09 37.80 33.55
C LYS A 7 44.93 36.29 33.41
N SER A 8 44.53 35.63 34.50
CA SER A 8 44.03 34.26 34.47
C SER A 8 42.79 34.22 33.59
N TYR A 9 42.91 33.63 32.40
CA TYR A 9 41.75 33.29 31.59
C TYR A 9 41.01 32.16 32.30
N ILE A 10 39.81 32.45 32.79
CA ILE A 10 38.88 31.40 33.20
C ILE A 10 38.50 30.67 31.92
N ILE A 11 38.99 29.44 31.78
CA ILE A 11 38.45 28.49 30.81
C ILE A 11 37.05 28.18 31.33
N TYR A 12 36.03 28.72 30.67
CA TYR A 12 34.70 28.18 30.85
C TYR A 12 34.77 26.76 30.30
N ASP A 13 34.57 25.75 31.14
CA ASP A 13 34.19 24.42 30.65
C ASP A 13 32.85 24.63 29.96
N ASP A 14 32.90 24.93 28.66
CA ASP A 14 31.82 24.66 27.74
C ASP A 14 31.67 23.13 27.76
N GLU A 15 30.93 22.61 28.75
CA GLU A 15 30.08 21.45 28.50
C GLU A 15 29.08 21.91 27.42
N GLU A 16 29.57 22.02 26.18
CA GLU A 16 28.75 22.10 24.99
C GLU A 16 27.80 20.92 25.11
N GLU A 17 26.55 21.21 25.42
CA GLU A 17 25.42 20.33 25.22
C GLU A 17 25.48 19.94 23.75
N GLN A 18 26.21 18.84 23.47
CA GLN A 18 26.63 18.48 22.13
C GLN A 18 25.42 17.91 21.41
N GLY A 19 24.56 18.82 21.00
CA GLY A 19 23.44 18.55 20.12
C GLY A 19 23.95 17.98 18.81
N PRO A 20 23.06 17.38 18.02
CA PRO A 20 23.44 16.74 16.77
C PRO A 20 24.24 17.72 15.90
N SER A 21 25.34 17.23 15.35
CA SER A 21 26.18 18.02 14.47
C SER A 21 25.36 18.54 13.28
N THR A 22 25.79 19.64 12.67
CA THR A 22 25.14 20.14 11.44
C THR A 22 25.05 19.05 10.36
N ALA A 23 26.04 18.15 10.29
CA ALA A 23 26.02 17.01 9.38
C ALA A 23 24.91 16.00 9.73
N GLU A 24 24.70 15.71 11.01
CA GLU A 24 23.62 14.84 11.48
C GLU A 24 22.24 15.47 11.27
N ILE A 25 22.10 16.78 11.51
CA ILE A 25 20.85 17.51 11.24
C ILE A 25 20.50 17.43 9.75
N ILE A 26 21.47 17.67 8.86
CA ILE A 26 21.27 17.60 7.41
C ILE A 26 20.96 16.16 6.97
N ALA A 27 21.65 15.17 7.54
CA ALA A 27 21.38 13.76 7.24
C ALA A 27 19.97 13.35 7.65
N ASN A 28 19.53 13.73 8.85
CA ASN A 28 18.18 13.44 9.34
C ASN A 28 17.12 14.12 8.49
N GLN A 29 17.27 15.41 8.16
CA GLN A 29 16.33 16.10 7.27
C GLN A 29 16.26 15.48 5.87
N SER A 30 17.39 15.00 5.35
CA SER A 30 17.43 14.28 4.07
C SER A 30 16.74 12.93 4.16
N GLN A 31 16.93 12.20 5.27
CA GLN A 31 16.31 10.91 5.52
C GLN A 31 14.80 11.04 5.71
N ASP A 32 14.33 12.00 6.51
CA ASP A 32 12.91 12.30 6.74
C ASP A 32 12.19 12.59 5.42
N TYR A 33 12.82 13.36 4.52
CA TYR A 33 12.28 13.63 3.19
C TYR A 33 12.15 12.35 2.35
N VAL A 34 13.15 11.47 2.40
CA VAL A 34 13.12 10.20 1.66
C VAL A 34 12.05 9.26 2.22
N ASP A 35 11.91 9.17 3.54
CA ASP A 35 10.93 8.32 4.21
C ASP A 35 9.50 8.79 3.96
N GLU A 36 9.26 10.11 4.02
CA GLU A 36 7.97 10.72 3.65
C GLU A 36 7.61 10.39 2.20
N LYS A 37 8.55 10.58 1.26
CA LYS A 37 8.31 10.27 -0.15
C LYS A 37 8.07 8.78 -0.37
N LEU A 38 8.82 7.92 0.30
CA LEU A 38 8.61 6.47 0.22
C LEU A 38 7.22 6.08 0.71
N ALA A 39 6.76 6.66 1.82
CA ALA A 39 5.42 6.42 2.35
C ALA A 39 4.33 6.88 1.35
N GLU A 40 4.46 8.06 0.75
CA GLU A 40 3.56 8.54 -0.30
C GLU A 40 3.49 7.59 -1.50
N TYR A 41 4.64 7.10 -1.97
CA TYR A 41 4.70 6.14 -3.07
C TYR A 41 4.03 4.81 -2.69
N GLN A 42 4.30 4.30 -1.49
CA GLN A 42 3.67 3.06 -1.01
C GLN A 42 2.15 3.21 -0.90
N MET A 43 1.65 4.33 -0.37
CA MET A 43 0.22 4.62 -0.31
C MET A 43 -0.41 4.65 -1.71
N THR A 44 0.26 5.28 -2.67
CA THR A 44 -0.20 5.32 -4.06
C THR A 44 -0.28 3.92 -4.67
N ILE A 45 0.74 3.08 -4.45
CA ILE A 45 0.75 1.69 -4.94
C ILE A 45 -0.41 0.90 -4.35
N ILE A 46 -0.64 1.00 -3.04
CA ILE A 46 -1.75 0.30 -2.36
C ILE A 46 -3.10 0.74 -2.95
N GLN A 47 -3.32 2.05 -3.09
CA GLN A 47 -4.57 2.57 -3.66
C GLN A 47 -4.82 2.07 -5.09
N LEU A 48 -3.77 2.06 -5.93
CA LEU A 48 -3.88 1.55 -7.29
C LEU A 48 -4.16 0.04 -7.33
N GLN A 49 -3.56 -0.74 -6.42
CA GLN A 49 -3.81 -2.17 -6.30
C GLN A 49 -5.25 -2.46 -5.85
N GLU A 50 -5.75 -1.76 -4.84
CA GLU A 50 -7.13 -1.92 -4.34
C GLU A 50 -8.15 -1.57 -5.42
N GLU A 51 -7.93 -0.47 -6.15
CA GLU A 51 -8.81 -0.07 -7.25
C GLU A 51 -8.75 -1.07 -8.40
N GLN A 52 -7.57 -1.58 -8.76
CA GLN A 52 -7.42 -2.62 -9.77
C GLN A 52 -8.18 -3.89 -9.36
N GLU A 53 -8.03 -4.34 -8.11
CA GLU A 53 -8.72 -5.53 -7.59
C GLU A 53 -10.24 -5.32 -7.62
N ARG A 54 -10.72 -4.15 -7.20
CA ARG A 54 -12.15 -3.79 -7.22
C ARG A 54 -12.71 -3.82 -8.64
N VAL A 55 -12.02 -3.22 -9.59
CA VAL A 55 -12.43 -3.18 -11.01
C VAL A 55 -12.40 -4.57 -11.61
N GLN A 56 -11.37 -5.37 -11.32
CA GLN A 56 -11.25 -6.74 -11.79
C GLN A 56 -12.41 -7.59 -11.25
N LYS A 57 -12.67 -7.56 -9.94
CA LYS A 57 -13.79 -8.26 -9.31
C LYS A 57 -15.12 -7.87 -9.94
N LYS A 58 -15.39 -6.56 -10.10
CA LYS A 58 -16.64 -6.08 -10.73
C LYS A 58 -16.76 -6.55 -12.18
N THR A 59 -15.67 -6.53 -12.93
CA THR A 59 -15.63 -6.99 -14.32
C THR A 59 -15.98 -8.46 -14.41
N PHE A 60 -15.34 -9.32 -13.61
CA PHE A 60 -15.63 -10.75 -13.59
C PHE A 60 -17.07 -11.03 -13.15
N VAL A 61 -17.56 -10.39 -12.09
CA VAL A 61 -18.95 -10.56 -11.63
C VAL A 61 -19.95 -10.21 -12.74
N ASN A 62 -19.77 -9.07 -13.41
CA ASN A 62 -20.65 -8.65 -14.50
C ASN A 62 -20.57 -9.60 -15.69
N TRP A 63 -19.36 -10.00 -16.07
CA TRP A 63 -19.13 -10.93 -17.17
C TRP A 63 -19.81 -12.27 -16.90
N ILE A 64 -19.57 -12.89 -15.74
CA ILE A 64 -20.21 -14.16 -15.36
C ILE A 64 -21.73 -14.03 -15.34
N ASN A 65 -22.26 -12.96 -14.75
CA ASN A 65 -23.70 -12.73 -14.68
C ASN A 65 -24.34 -12.58 -16.08
N SER A 66 -23.61 -12.05 -17.07
CA SER A 66 -24.09 -11.94 -18.46
C SER A 66 -24.28 -13.30 -19.15
N TYR A 67 -23.56 -14.34 -18.72
CA TYR A 67 -23.74 -15.71 -19.20
C TYR A 67 -24.76 -16.46 -18.34
N LEU A 68 -24.63 -16.41 -17.01
CA LEU A 68 -25.53 -17.13 -16.10
C LEU A 68 -26.99 -16.66 -16.18
N SER A 69 -27.25 -15.43 -16.63
CA SER A 69 -28.62 -14.96 -16.91
C SER A 69 -29.28 -15.66 -18.11
N LYS A 70 -28.49 -16.27 -19.01
CA LYS A 70 -28.98 -17.03 -20.18
C LYS A 70 -29.32 -18.48 -19.84
N ARG A 71 -28.86 -18.97 -18.68
CA ARG A 71 -29.17 -20.32 -18.19
C ARG A 71 -30.64 -20.42 -17.77
N VAL A 72 -31.21 -21.62 -17.85
CA VAL A 72 -32.53 -21.94 -17.29
C VAL A 72 -32.39 -23.06 -16.25
N PRO A 73 -32.67 -22.80 -14.95
CA PRO A 73 -33.01 -21.50 -14.36
C PRO A 73 -31.79 -20.55 -14.32
N PRO A 74 -32.04 -19.22 -14.35
CA PRO A 74 -30.97 -18.22 -14.30
C PRO A 74 -30.26 -18.26 -12.95
N LEU A 75 -28.95 -18.00 -12.98
CA LEU A 75 -28.11 -17.91 -11.79
C LEU A 75 -27.46 -16.53 -11.70
N ARG A 76 -27.03 -16.18 -10.48
CA ARG A 76 -26.35 -14.91 -10.20
C ARG A 76 -25.18 -15.10 -9.22
N ILE A 77 -24.12 -14.37 -9.48
CA ILE A 77 -22.97 -14.14 -8.60
C ILE A 77 -23.13 -12.75 -7.95
N ASN A 78 -23.02 -12.71 -6.64
CA ASN A 78 -22.91 -11.49 -5.83
C ASN A 78 -21.51 -11.36 -5.24
N ASP A 79 -20.92 -12.45 -4.77
CA ASP A 79 -19.55 -12.52 -4.28
C ASP A 79 -18.77 -13.56 -5.06
N LEU A 80 -17.76 -13.12 -5.81
CA LEU A 80 -17.02 -13.99 -6.73
C LEU A 80 -16.37 -15.19 -6.02
N ILE A 81 -15.85 -15.00 -4.81
CA ILE A 81 -15.09 -16.04 -4.11
C ILE A 81 -16.05 -17.02 -3.43
N LEU A 82 -17.04 -16.51 -2.70
CA LEU A 82 -18.00 -17.34 -1.99
C LEU A 82 -18.89 -18.13 -2.94
N ASP A 83 -19.38 -17.48 -4.00
CA ASP A 83 -20.36 -18.09 -4.90
C ASP A 83 -19.75 -19.12 -5.88
N LEU A 84 -18.44 -19.07 -6.11
CA LEU A 84 -17.73 -20.05 -6.94
C LEU A 84 -17.05 -21.15 -6.11
N ARG A 85 -17.00 -21.01 -4.78
CA ARG A 85 -16.23 -21.87 -3.88
C ARG A 85 -16.57 -23.36 -3.98
N ASP A 86 -17.85 -23.69 -4.06
CA ASP A 86 -18.33 -25.08 -4.11
C ASP A 86 -18.31 -25.67 -5.54
N GLY A 87 -17.97 -24.86 -6.55
CA GLY A 87 -17.89 -25.28 -7.94
C GLY A 87 -19.22 -25.35 -8.69
N THR A 88 -20.38 -25.27 -8.02
CA THR A 88 -21.69 -25.45 -8.67
C THR A 88 -21.97 -24.39 -9.73
N LYS A 89 -21.78 -23.11 -9.37
CA LYS A 89 -21.98 -22.01 -10.32
C LYS A 89 -20.86 -21.94 -11.37
N LEU A 90 -19.69 -22.47 -11.06
CA LEU A 90 -18.59 -22.59 -12.01
C LEU A 90 -18.92 -23.63 -13.10
N LEU A 91 -19.43 -24.80 -12.72
CA LEU A 91 -19.91 -25.81 -13.67
C LEU A 91 -21.02 -25.25 -14.56
N ALA A 92 -22.03 -24.60 -13.95
CA ALA A 92 -23.11 -23.96 -14.70
C ALA A 92 -22.61 -22.90 -15.70
N LEU A 93 -21.55 -22.15 -15.34
CA LEU A 93 -20.93 -21.20 -16.25
C LEU A 93 -20.24 -21.91 -17.43
N LEU A 94 -19.51 -23.00 -17.16
CA LEU A 94 -18.86 -23.81 -18.20
C LEU A 94 -19.88 -24.44 -19.16
N GLU A 95 -21.02 -24.92 -18.66
CA GLU A 95 -22.11 -25.42 -19.51
C GLU A 95 -22.63 -24.35 -20.48
N VAL A 96 -22.87 -23.13 -19.98
CA VAL A 96 -23.37 -22.03 -20.81
C VAL A 96 -22.31 -21.57 -21.82
N LEU A 97 -21.04 -21.58 -21.46
CA LEU A 97 -19.93 -21.16 -22.33
C LEU A 97 -19.64 -22.18 -23.43
N SER A 98 -19.66 -23.48 -23.09
CA SER A 98 -19.38 -24.58 -24.03
C SER A 98 -20.60 -24.93 -24.89
N GLY A 99 -21.81 -24.69 -24.39
CA GLY A 99 -23.04 -25.22 -24.98
C GLY A 99 -23.24 -26.72 -24.72
N GLU A 100 -22.38 -27.34 -23.90
CA GLU A 100 -22.46 -28.74 -23.52
C GLU A 100 -23.02 -28.90 -22.11
N ARG A 101 -23.61 -30.07 -21.84
CA ARG A 101 -24.12 -30.40 -20.49
C ARG A 101 -23.04 -31.12 -19.70
N LEU A 102 -22.67 -30.55 -18.56
CA LEU A 102 -21.67 -31.09 -17.65
C LEU A 102 -22.42 -31.69 -16.45
N VAL A 103 -22.74 -32.97 -16.59
CA VAL A 103 -23.43 -33.79 -15.56
C VAL A 103 -22.58 -34.01 -14.33
#